data_AF-A0A4R4RBZ6-F1
#
_entry.id   AF-A0A4R4RBZ6-F1
#
_cell.length_a   1.000
_cell.length_b   1.000
_cell.length_c   1.000
_cell.angle_alpha   90.00
_cell.angle_beta   90.00
_cell.angle_gamma   90.00
#
_symmetry.space_group_name_H-M   'P 1'
#
loop_
_entity.id
_entity.type
_entity.pdbx_description
1 polymer ?
#
loop_
_entity_poly.entity_id
_entity_poly.type
_entity_poly.pdbx_seq_one_letter_code
_entity_poly.pdbx_strand_id
1 'polypeptide(L)'
;MADLLTRPLLRRDEPAWGSRVPWLAAMVAAAWALVAGFALCVLPGVAVWIAEGAVGPLGDPLRFGSRVWLMAHGAGLDLEAGSITLAPLGLTLLFVLLLHRSARWAAHSAGVATTRGACAVVVAAVVTYAVGAGTIATLSATADAASRPLEAVLWAVLWSGAAVTTGVAHESGLLADWWWRVPPLMRAALAGAAAAVAGMVCVGAVLMGVSLVAHAGRTGDLATALDAGPLGATLVVVGCALIVPNLIVWSAAFALGPGFAVGTATSVAPGGVTLGLVPAVPVLGALPSSVPGSLAWLVVAGPVLAGVLAGLLVHRRLGPVAVVESDEDSEPGVDSGPVDSGPVALGPAVGVA
;
A
#
# COMPACT_ATOMS: atom_id res chain seq x y z
N MET A 1 42.23 8.88 -40.54
CA MET A 1 40.78 8.57 -40.42
C MET A 1 40.45 7.72 -39.17
N ALA A 2 41.34 7.66 -38.16
CA ALA A 2 41.16 6.85 -36.95
C ALA A 2 41.01 7.69 -35.65
N ASP A 3 41.02 9.02 -35.76
CA ASP A 3 41.15 9.94 -34.63
C ASP A 3 39.82 10.54 -34.15
N LEU A 4 38.69 10.00 -34.64
CA LEU A 4 37.33 10.46 -34.31
C LEU A 4 36.59 9.54 -33.32
N LEU A 5 37.17 8.40 -32.94
CA LEU A 5 36.50 7.42 -32.06
C LEU A 5 36.93 7.49 -30.59
N THR A 6 37.90 8.33 -30.23
CA THR A 6 38.43 8.47 -28.88
C THR A 6 37.94 9.72 -28.14
N ARG A 7 37.09 10.55 -28.77
CA ARG A 7 36.42 11.62 -28.02
C ARG A 7 35.43 10.97 -27.07
N PRO A 8 35.59 11.11 -25.74
CA PRO A 8 34.51 10.77 -24.82
C PRO A 8 33.32 11.59 -25.28
N LEU A 9 32.22 10.90 -25.62
CA LEU A 9 30.96 11.56 -25.90
C LEU A 9 30.69 12.42 -24.66
N LEU A 10 30.89 13.74 -24.80
CA LEU A 10 30.41 14.70 -23.84
C LEU A 10 28.95 14.35 -23.66
N ARG A 11 28.61 13.82 -22.48
CA ARG A 11 27.23 13.66 -22.04
C ARG A 11 26.64 15.03 -22.30
N ARG A 12 25.76 15.15 -23.30
CA ARG A 12 25.04 16.38 -23.52
C ARG A 12 24.36 16.64 -22.19
N ASP A 13 24.73 17.74 -21.54
CA ASP A 13 23.90 18.31 -20.49
C ASP A 13 22.61 18.67 -21.20
N GLU A 14 21.67 17.72 -21.20
CA GLU A 14 20.33 17.97 -21.70
C GLU A 14 19.83 19.20 -20.93
N PRO A 15 19.39 20.26 -21.63
CA PRO A 15 18.91 21.45 -20.95
C PRO A 15 17.85 20.99 -19.97
N ALA A 16 18.01 21.22 -18.67
CA ALA A 16 17.05 20.77 -17.68
C ALA A 16 15.68 21.36 -18.04
N TRP A 17 14.78 20.53 -18.58
CA TRP A 17 13.42 20.90 -18.95
C TRP A 17 12.54 21.16 -17.71
N GLY A 18 13.16 21.34 -16.54
CA GLY A 18 12.50 21.68 -15.31
C GLY A 18 11.89 23.07 -15.43
N SER A 19 10.57 23.14 -15.39
CA SER A 19 9.89 24.42 -15.21
C SER A 19 10.51 25.15 -14.01
N ARG A 20 10.64 26.48 -14.07
CA ARG A 20 11.15 27.28 -12.93
C ARG A 20 10.24 27.20 -11.68
N VAL A 21 9.13 26.44 -11.74
CA VAL A 21 8.03 26.47 -10.78
C VAL A 21 7.62 25.02 -10.42
N PRO A 22 8.44 24.28 -9.66
CA PRO A 22 8.22 22.87 -9.33
C PRO A 22 6.89 22.60 -8.60
N TRP A 23 6.44 23.56 -7.78
CA TRP A 23 5.18 23.45 -7.04
C TRP A 23 3.96 23.48 -7.96
N LEU A 24 4.00 24.19 -9.10
CA LEU A 24 2.85 24.26 -10.02
C LEU A 24 2.59 22.92 -10.71
N ALA A 25 3.64 22.25 -11.18
CA ALA A 25 3.53 20.91 -11.76
C ALA A 25 2.97 19.92 -10.73
N ALA A 26 3.40 20.05 -9.47
CA ALA A 26 2.90 19.24 -8.36
C ALA A 26 1.41 19.47 -8.08
N MET A 27 0.96 20.73 -8.05
CA MET A 27 -0.46 21.08 -7.88
C MET A 27 -1.32 20.51 -9.00
N VAL A 28 -0.89 20.68 -10.26
CA VAL A 28 -1.63 20.15 -11.43
C VAL A 28 -1.70 18.62 -11.37
N ALA A 29 -0.60 17.95 -11.06
CA ALA A 29 -0.56 16.50 -10.96
C ALA A 29 -1.45 15.95 -9.84
N ALA A 30 -1.43 16.59 -8.67
CA ALA A 30 -2.26 16.23 -7.52
C ALA A 30 -3.74 16.53 -7.78
N ALA A 31 -4.07 17.67 -8.41
CA ALA A 31 -5.42 18.01 -8.81
C ALA A 31 -5.97 17.01 -9.85
N TRP A 32 -5.14 16.58 -10.80
CA TRP A 32 -5.52 15.56 -11.76
C TRP A 32 -5.78 14.21 -11.08
N ALA A 33 -4.89 13.77 -10.17
CA ALA A 33 -5.08 12.54 -9.41
C ALA A 33 -6.35 12.58 -8.54
N LEU A 34 -6.62 13.73 -7.91
CA LEU A 34 -7.85 13.98 -7.15
C LEU A 34 -9.09 13.84 -8.03
N VAL A 35 -9.14 14.56 -9.15
CA VAL A 35 -10.29 14.54 -10.07
C VAL A 35 -10.50 13.16 -10.69
N ALA A 36 -9.44 12.50 -11.14
CA ALA A 36 -9.52 11.17 -11.72
C ALA A 36 -9.95 10.11 -10.67
N GLY A 37 -9.40 10.18 -9.45
CA GLY A 37 -9.82 9.32 -8.35
C GLY A 37 -11.27 9.54 -7.94
N PHE A 38 -11.71 10.81 -7.88
CA PHE A 38 -13.09 11.16 -7.58
C PHE A 38 -14.05 10.69 -8.68
N ALA A 39 -13.70 10.90 -9.94
CA ALA A 39 -14.46 10.44 -11.09
C ALA A 39 -14.65 8.91 -11.07
N LEU A 40 -13.62 8.15 -10.67
CA LEU A 40 -13.72 6.70 -10.56
C LEU A 40 -14.81 6.23 -9.58
N CYS A 41 -15.07 7.00 -8.52
CA CYS A 41 -16.14 6.69 -7.57
C CYS A 41 -17.52 7.19 -8.01
N VAL A 42 -17.57 8.37 -8.65
CA VAL A 42 -18.83 9.02 -9.04
C VAL A 42 -19.43 8.41 -10.31
N LEU A 43 -18.60 8.15 -11.33
CA LEU A 43 -19.09 7.72 -12.65
C LEU A 43 -19.92 6.42 -12.61
N PRO A 44 -19.55 5.38 -11.83
CA PRO A 44 -20.40 4.20 -11.69
C PRO A 44 -21.79 4.52 -11.14
N GLY A 45 -21.87 5.36 -10.11
CA GLY A 45 -23.15 5.77 -9.52
C GLY A 45 -23.99 6.59 -10.49
N VAL A 46 -23.37 7.51 -11.24
CA VAL A 46 -24.05 8.29 -12.28
C VAL A 46 -24.54 7.38 -13.42
N ALA A 47 -23.76 6.37 -13.82
CA ALA A 47 -24.15 5.42 -14.85
C ALA A 47 -25.37 4.59 -14.45
N VAL A 48 -25.42 4.10 -13.19
CA VAL A 48 -26.60 3.40 -12.65
C VAL A 48 -27.79 4.34 -12.60
N TRP A 49 -27.62 5.55 -12.07
CA TRP A 49 -28.68 6.55 -12.01
C TRP A 49 -29.28 6.84 -13.39
N ILE A 50 -28.45 6.98 -14.44
CA ILE A 50 -28.92 7.14 -15.83
C ILE A 50 -29.64 5.88 -16.32
N ALA A 51 -29.09 4.70 -16.05
CA ALA A 51 -29.69 3.42 -16.48
C ALA A 51 -31.06 3.16 -15.85
N GLU A 52 -31.29 3.66 -14.63
CA GLU A 52 -32.58 3.61 -13.92
C GLU A 52 -33.54 4.75 -14.30
N GLY A 53 -33.20 5.54 -15.32
CA GLY A 53 -34.08 6.57 -15.87
C GLY A 53 -33.84 7.97 -15.30
N ALA A 54 -32.74 8.19 -14.58
CA ALA A 54 -32.32 9.48 -14.05
C ALA A 54 -33.39 10.15 -13.17
N VAL A 55 -34.12 9.34 -12.38
CA VAL A 55 -35.14 9.83 -11.46
C VAL A 55 -34.45 10.48 -10.26
N GLY A 56 -34.88 11.70 -9.88
CA GLY A 56 -34.29 12.46 -8.78
C GLY A 56 -33.08 13.32 -9.18
N PRO A 57 -32.44 14.02 -8.23
CA PRO A 57 -31.35 14.95 -8.50
C PRO A 57 -30.00 14.25 -8.71
N LEU A 58 -29.17 14.79 -9.61
CA LEU A 58 -27.77 14.35 -9.83
C LEU A 58 -26.90 14.40 -8.54
N GLY A 59 -27.34 15.14 -7.52
CA GLY A 59 -26.68 15.19 -6.22
C GLY A 59 -26.59 13.84 -5.51
N ASP A 60 -27.51 12.91 -5.76
CA ASP A 60 -27.53 11.60 -5.11
C ASP A 60 -26.33 10.70 -5.51
N PRO A 61 -26.11 10.42 -6.82
CA PRO A 61 -24.94 9.65 -7.23
C PRO A 61 -23.61 10.38 -6.94
N LEU A 62 -23.60 11.72 -6.96
CA LEU A 62 -22.43 12.50 -6.55
C LEU A 62 -22.09 12.29 -5.08
N ARG A 63 -23.08 12.38 -4.18
CA ARG A 63 -22.88 12.11 -2.74
C ARG A 63 -22.44 10.67 -2.48
N PHE A 64 -23.05 9.71 -3.17
CA PHE A 64 -22.64 8.31 -3.09
C PHE A 64 -21.16 8.14 -3.49
N GLY A 65 -20.76 8.68 -4.63
CA GLY A 65 -19.36 8.65 -5.09
C GLY A 65 -18.40 9.32 -4.11
N SER A 66 -18.78 10.47 -3.53
CA SER A 66 -18.00 11.13 -2.47
C SER A 66 -17.80 10.23 -1.26
N ARG A 67 -18.86 9.55 -0.78
CA ARG A 67 -18.78 8.63 0.36
C ARG A 67 -17.87 7.44 0.07
N VAL A 68 -17.96 6.86 -1.12
CA VAL A 68 -17.05 5.77 -1.55
C VAL A 68 -15.60 6.25 -1.61
N TRP A 69 -15.36 7.44 -2.17
CA TRP A 69 -14.03 8.04 -2.24
C TRP A 69 -13.43 8.29 -0.85
N LEU A 70 -14.21 8.83 0.08
CA LEU A 70 -13.79 9.09 1.46
C LEU A 70 -13.53 7.80 2.25
N MET A 71 -14.43 6.81 2.11
CA MET A 71 -14.28 5.49 2.70
C MET A 71 -12.99 4.81 2.22
N ALA A 72 -12.64 4.94 0.94
CA ALA A 72 -11.39 4.40 0.38
C ALA A 72 -10.13 5.07 0.95
N HIS A 73 -10.23 6.26 1.54
CA HIS A 73 -9.12 6.87 2.28
C HIS A 73 -9.05 6.38 3.74
N GLY A 74 -10.09 5.71 4.23
CA GLY A 74 -10.21 5.27 5.62
C GLY A 74 -11.06 6.19 6.49
N ALA A 75 -11.68 7.24 5.91
CA ALA A 75 -12.61 8.07 6.65
C ALA A 75 -13.90 7.28 6.92
N GLY A 76 -14.22 7.10 8.21
CA GLY A 76 -15.47 6.45 8.61
C GLY A 76 -16.70 7.20 8.11
N LEU A 77 -17.76 6.45 7.84
CA LEU A 77 -19.09 7.01 7.60
C LEU A 77 -19.95 6.80 8.85
N ASP A 78 -20.36 7.89 9.48
CA ASP A 78 -21.35 7.84 10.55
C ASP A 78 -22.75 7.88 9.91
N LEU A 79 -23.56 6.84 10.14
CA LEU A 79 -24.97 6.76 9.73
C LEU A 79 -25.85 6.69 10.98
N GLU A 80 -27.16 7.00 10.85
CA GLU A 80 -28.10 6.86 11.98
C GLU A 80 -28.11 5.44 12.59
N ALA A 81 -27.96 4.42 11.75
CA ALA A 81 -27.96 3.01 12.18
C ALA A 81 -26.61 2.54 12.77
N GLY A 82 -25.56 3.36 12.73
CA GLY A 82 -24.21 3.03 13.19
C GLY A 82 -23.10 3.55 12.28
N SER A 83 -21.85 3.33 12.67
CA SER A 83 -20.69 3.74 11.88
C SER A 83 -20.15 2.60 11.01
N ILE A 84 -19.73 2.93 9.79
CA ILE A 84 -19.09 1.99 8.85
C ILE A 84 -17.64 2.45 8.63
N THR A 85 -16.70 1.59 9.01
CA THR A 85 -15.26 1.83 8.90
C THR A 85 -14.59 0.68 8.13
N LEU A 86 -14.93 0.53 6.86
CA LEU A 86 -14.31 -0.45 5.97
C LEU A 86 -13.76 0.25 4.73
N ALA A 87 -12.45 0.43 4.65
CA ALA A 87 -11.83 0.96 3.45
C ALA A 87 -11.66 -0.15 2.39
N PRO A 88 -12.22 -0.03 1.17
CA PRO A 88 -11.91 -0.96 0.08
C PRO A 88 -10.44 -0.76 -0.34
N LEU A 89 -9.52 -1.50 0.29
CA LEU A 89 -8.07 -1.40 0.08
C LEU A 89 -7.65 -1.49 -1.39
N GLY A 90 -8.37 -2.20 -2.26
CA GLY A 90 -8.09 -2.19 -3.70
C GLY A 90 -8.23 -0.81 -4.32
N LEU A 91 -9.24 -0.04 -3.88
CA LEU A 91 -9.45 1.34 -4.30
C LEU A 91 -8.43 2.29 -3.66
N THR A 92 -8.09 2.09 -2.38
CA THR A 92 -7.00 2.82 -1.70
C THR A 92 -5.67 2.65 -2.45
N LEU A 93 -5.33 1.41 -2.81
CA LEU A 93 -4.12 1.09 -3.57
C LEU A 93 -4.13 1.78 -4.94
N LEU A 94 -5.27 1.80 -5.63
CA LEU A 94 -5.39 2.49 -6.91
C LEU A 94 -5.14 4.00 -6.78
N PHE A 95 -5.67 4.65 -5.73
CA PHE A 95 -5.41 6.07 -5.47
C PHE A 95 -3.95 6.34 -5.11
N VAL A 96 -3.35 5.49 -4.28
CA VAL A 96 -1.91 5.57 -3.95
C VAL A 96 -1.07 5.42 -5.22
N LEU A 97 -1.39 4.47 -6.10
CA LEU A 97 -0.70 4.29 -7.38
C LEU A 97 -0.87 5.49 -8.31
N LEU A 98 -2.09 6.04 -8.40
CA LEU A 98 -2.38 7.22 -9.19
C LEU A 98 -1.56 8.43 -8.72
N LEU A 99 -1.57 8.70 -7.41
CA LEU A 99 -0.78 9.76 -6.78
C LEU A 99 0.72 9.54 -6.97
N HIS A 100 1.21 8.31 -6.81
CA HIS A 100 2.60 7.97 -7.04
C HIS A 100 3.02 8.26 -8.49
N ARG A 101 2.23 7.85 -9.48
CA ARG A 101 2.52 8.10 -10.91
C ARG A 101 2.43 9.58 -11.27
N SER A 102 1.43 10.29 -10.74
CA SER A 102 1.29 11.74 -10.90
C SER A 102 2.47 12.49 -10.29
N ALA A 103 2.93 12.08 -9.11
CA ALA A 103 4.09 12.64 -8.45
C ALA A 103 5.40 12.39 -9.21
N ARG A 104 5.57 11.20 -9.80
CA ARG A 104 6.69 10.91 -10.71
C ARG A 104 6.69 11.85 -11.90
N TRP A 105 5.55 12.01 -12.58
CA TRP A 105 5.43 12.94 -13.68
C TRP A 105 5.74 14.39 -13.27
N ALA A 106 5.25 14.83 -12.10
CA ALA A 106 5.54 16.16 -11.58
C ALA A 106 7.03 16.35 -11.28
N ALA A 107 7.68 15.38 -10.64
CA ALA A 107 9.10 15.41 -10.33
C ALA A 107 9.97 15.46 -11.59
N HIS A 108 9.63 14.65 -12.59
CA HIS A 108 10.29 14.66 -13.90
C HIS A 108 10.14 16.03 -14.57
N SER A 109 8.89 16.53 -14.68
CA SER A 109 8.57 17.79 -15.35
C SER A 109 9.18 19.01 -14.66
N ALA A 110 9.42 18.91 -13.35
CA ALA A 110 10.09 19.93 -12.55
C ALA A 110 11.62 19.78 -12.52
N GLY A 111 12.19 18.71 -13.10
CA GLY A 111 13.63 18.44 -13.07
C GLY A 111 14.17 18.29 -11.64
N VAL A 112 13.44 17.60 -10.76
CA VAL A 112 13.82 17.47 -9.35
C VAL A 112 15.12 16.68 -9.20
N ALA A 113 16.18 17.38 -8.81
CA ALA A 113 17.50 16.79 -8.51
C ALA A 113 17.99 17.07 -7.07
N THR A 114 17.22 17.84 -6.28
CA THR A 114 17.62 18.24 -4.92
C THR A 114 16.54 17.94 -3.90
N THR A 115 16.93 17.76 -2.63
CA THR A 115 15.99 17.56 -1.51
C THR A 115 15.02 18.72 -1.36
N ARG A 116 15.48 19.97 -1.53
CA ARG A 116 14.59 21.15 -1.47
C ARG A 116 13.56 21.13 -2.60
N GLY A 117 13.97 20.78 -3.82
CA GLY A 117 13.05 20.61 -4.95
C GLY A 117 12.03 19.50 -4.71
N ALA A 118 12.48 18.38 -4.14
CA ALA A 118 11.60 17.28 -3.76
C ALA A 118 10.58 17.71 -2.70
N CYS A 119 11.01 18.41 -1.64
CA CYS A 119 10.10 18.96 -0.63
C CYS A 119 9.08 19.94 -1.24
N ALA A 120 9.51 20.81 -2.17
CA ALA A 120 8.60 21.75 -2.83
C ALA A 120 7.49 21.05 -3.62
N VAL A 121 7.82 19.95 -4.32
CA VAL A 121 6.83 19.12 -5.04
C VAL A 121 5.94 18.36 -4.06
N VAL A 122 6.53 17.69 -3.08
CA VAL A 122 5.79 16.87 -2.10
C VAL A 122 4.78 17.72 -1.32
N VAL A 123 5.23 18.83 -0.72
CA VAL A 123 4.35 19.68 0.10
C VAL A 123 3.22 20.28 -0.75
N ALA A 124 3.53 20.79 -1.95
CA ALA A 124 2.51 21.37 -2.81
C ALA A 124 1.45 20.33 -3.24
N ALA A 125 1.87 19.13 -3.63
CA ALA A 125 0.94 18.05 -3.99
C ALA A 125 0.10 17.56 -2.81
N VAL A 126 0.71 17.33 -1.64
CA VAL A 126 0.01 16.87 -0.43
C VAL A 126 -1.02 17.91 0.03
N VAL A 127 -0.64 19.19 0.09
CA VAL A 127 -1.57 20.28 0.45
C VAL A 127 -2.73 20.36 -0.54
N THR A 128 -2.44 20.29 -1.85
CA THR A 128 -3.49 20.31 -2.90
C THR A 128 -4.48 19.17 -2.73
N TYR A 129 -3.97 17.95 -2.52
CA TYR A 129 -4.81 16.77 -2.36
C TYR A 129 -5.60 16.80 -1.04
N ALA A 130 -4.99 17.26 0.06
CA ALA A 130 -5.63 17.37 1.36
C ALA A 130 -6.76 18.42 1.36
N VAL A 131 -6.55 19.57 0.72
CA VAL A 131 -7.60 20.58 0.52
C VAL A 131 -8.75 19.98 -0.29
N GLY A 132 -8.43 19.28 -1.38
CA GLY A 132 -9.41 18.53 -2.17
C GLY A 132 -10.25 17.55 -1.35
N ALA A 133 -9.59 16.70 -0.57
CA ALA A 133 -10.24 15.74 0.33
C ALA A 133 -11.17 16.44 1.33
N GLY A 134 -10.69 17.54 1.94
CA GLY A 134 -11.49 18.36 2.85
C GLY A 134 -12.72 18.96 2.18
N THR A 135 -12.59 19.48 0.96
CA THR A 135 -13.73 20.02 0.20
C THR A 135 -14.76 18.95 -0.16
N ILE A 136 -14.32 17.75 -0.57
CA ILE A 136 -15.23 16.62 -0.84
C ILE A 136 -15.96 16.21 0.45
N ALA A 137 -15.25 16.11 1.58
CA ALA A 137 -15.84 15.76 2.86
C ALA A 137 -16.88 16.78 3.34
N THR A 138 -16.61 18.09 3.20
CA THR A 138 -17.54 19.14 3.63
C THR A 138 -18.76 19.26 2.72
N LEU A 139 -18.57 19.16 1.40
CA LEU A 139 -19.66 19.28 0.43
C LEU A 139 -20.57 18.05 0.35
N SER A 140 -20.09 16.89 0.79
CA SER A 140 -20.87 15.64 0.78
C SER A 140 -21.62 15.35 2.08
N ALA A 141 -21.39 16.15 3.14
CA ALA A 141 -22.05 15.99 4.42
C ALA A 141 -23.55 16.27 4.33
N THR A 142 -24.34 15.40 4.95
CA THR A 142 -25.81 15.50 5.08
C THR A 142 -26.22 15.30 6.53
N ALA A 143 -27.45 15.69 6.90
CA ALA A 143 -27.96 15.49 8.26
C ALA A 143 -27.89 14.01 8.69
N ASP A 144 -28.16 13.09 7.77
CA ASP A 144 -28.29 11.65 8.07
C ASP A 144 -26.99 10.86 7.90
N ALA A 145 -25.97 11.47 7.29
CA ALA A 145 -24.70 10.82 7.00
C ALA A 145 -23.59 11.85 6.81
N ALA A 146 -22.53 11.72 7.59
CA ALA A 146 -21.36 12.59 7.51
C ALA A 146 -20.07 11.81 7.73
N SER A 147 -19.04 12.17 6.96
CA SER A 147 -17.65 11.85 7.30
C SER A 147 -17.06 13.02 8.09
N ARG A 148 -16.26 12.75 9.12
CA ARG A 148 -15.55 13.81 9.85
C ARG A 148 -14.50 14.46 8.93
N PRO A 149 -14.62 15.76 8.58
CA PRO A 149 -13.71 16.37 7.60
C PRO A 149 -12.24 16.33 8.03
N LEU A 150 -11.96 16.46 9.33
CA LEU A 150 -10.61 16.36 9.87
C LEU A 150 -10.01 14.96 9.64
N GLU A 151 -10.80 13.91 9.87
CA GLU A 151 -10.37 12.53 9.67
C GLU A 151 -10.04 12.26 8.19
N ALA A 152 -10.89 12.74 7.28
CA ALA A 152 -10.66 12.65 5.84
C ALA A 152 -9.36 13.36 5.41
N VAL A 153 -9.10 14.56 5.95
CA VAL A 153 -7.87 15.32 5.68
C VAL A 153 -6.64 14.58 6.22
N LEU A 154 -6.70 14.05 7.44
CA LEU A 154 -5.57 13.32 8.05
C LEU A 154 -5.20 12.08 7.22
N TRP A 155 -6.20 11.28 6.83
CA TRP A 155 -5.97 10.12 5.96
C TRP A 155 -5.46 10.52 4.58
N ALA A 156 -6.02 11.57 3.97
CA ALA A 156 -5.55 12.08 2.68
C ALA A 156 -4.10 12.56 2.76
N VAL A 157 -3.70 13.26 3.83
CA VAL A 157 -2.31 13.67 4.07
C VAL A 157 -1.40 12.46 4.23
N LEU A 158 -1.82 11.44 4.98
CA LEU A 158 -1.02 10.23 5.18
C LEU A 158 -0.78 9.48 3.87
N TRP A 159 -1.85 9.17 3.12
CA TRP A 159 -1.76 8.41 1.88
C TRP A 159 -1.07 9.19 0.76
N SER A 160 -1.44 10.46 0.56
CA SER A 160 -0.76 11.30 -0.43
C SER A 160 0.69 11.60 -0.04
N GLY A 161 0.97 11.80 1.24
CA GLY A 161 2.32 11.98 1.76
C GLY A 161 3.22 10.81 1.37
N ALA A 162 2.79 9.58 1.68
CA ALA A 162 3.52 8.36 1.33
C ALA A 162 3.63 8.14 -0.20
N ALA A 163 2.51 8.28 -0.93
CA ALA A 163 2.49 8.05 -2.38
C ALA A 163 3.35 9.05 -3.15
N VAL A 164 3.23 10.34 -2.81
CA VAL A 164 3.95 11.42 -3.48
C VAL A 164 5.43 11.40 -3.10
N THR A 165 5.80 11.21 -1.83
CA THR A 165 7.23 11.08 -1.46
C THR A 165 7.90 9.92 -2.16
N THR A 166 7.27 8.74 -2.18
CA THR A 166 7.82 7.58 -2.91
C THR A 166 7.90 7.82 -4.41
N GLY A 167 6.91 8.48 -5.01
CA GLY A 167 6.93 8.84 -6.43
C GLY A 167 8.06 9.81 -6.77
N VAL A 168 8.20 10.90 -6.01
CA VAL A 168 9.27 11.87 -6.19
C VAL A 168 10.64 11.25 -5.94
N ALA A 169 10.79 10.43 -4.88
CA ALA A 169 12.05 9.77 -4.56
C ALA A 169 12.49 8.77 -5.65
N HIS A 170 11.53 8.05 -6.25
CA HIS A 170 11.79 7.12 -7.34
C HIS A 170 12.26 7.85 -8.62
N GLU A 171 11.66 8.99 -8.95
CA GLU A 171 12.02 9.73 -10.17
C GLU A 171 13.29 10.57 -10.02
N SER A 172 13.50 11.19 -8.85
CA SER A 172 14.62 12.10 -8.62
C SER A 172 15.99 11.42 -8.44
N GLY A 173 16.05 10.10 -8.35
CA GLY A 173 17.28 9.34 -8.09
C GLY A 173 17.82 9.46 -6.66
N LEU A 174 17.25 10.36 -5.83
CA LEU A 174 17.67 10.59 -4.44
C LEU A 174 17.62 9.32 -3.58
N LEU A 175 16.73 8.38 -3.92
CA LEU A 175 16.62 7.11 -3.21
C LEU A 175 17.87 6.23 -3.40
N ALA A 176 18.47 6.25 -4.60
CA ALA A 176 19.68 5.47 -4.88
C ALA A 176 20.86 5.99 -4.05
N ASP A 177 21.05 7.31 -4.01
CA ASP A 177 22.09 7.95 -3.20
C ASP A 177 21.93 7.65 -1.70
N TRP A 178 20.69 7.65 -1.23
CA TRP A 178 20.37 7.27 0.16
C TRP A 178 20.61 5.80 0.43
N TRP A 179 20.26 4.92 -0.51
CA TRP A 179 20.38 3.47 -0.34
C TRP A 179 21.82 3.01 -0.11
N TRP A 180 22.79 3.65 -0.77
CA TRP A 180 24.22 3.38 -0.57
C TRP A 180 24.74 3.76 0.82
N ARG A 181 24.03 4.63 1.55
CA ARG A 181 24.37 5.00 2.93
C ARG A 181 23.79 4.04 3.97
N VAL A 182 22.87 3.16 3.57
CA VAL A 182 22.22 2.20 4.47
C VAL A 182 23.19 1.03 4.75
N PRO A 183 23.49 0.70 6.02
CA PRO A 183 24.38 -0.41 6.35
C PRO A 183 23.93 -1.74 5.73
N PRO A 184 24.85 -2.63 5.33
CA PRO A 184 24.51 -3.92 4.72
C PRO A 184 23.55 -4.77 5.56
N LEU A 185 23.71 -4.75 6.89
CA LEU A 185 22.82 -5.41 7.84
C LEU A 185 21.37 -4.93 7.71
N MET A 186 21.17 -3.61 7.65
CA MET A 186 19.84 -3.01 7.51
C MET A 186 19.23 -3.32 6.14
N ARG A 187 20.03 -3.30 5.06
CA ARG A 187 19.56 -3.70 3.72
C ARG A 187 19.12 -5.16 3.68
N ALA A 188 19.87 -6.06 4.30
CA ALA A 188 19.50 -7.47 4.41
C ALA A 188 18.23 -7.66 5.25
N ALA A 189 18.12 -6.96 6.39
CA ALA A 189 16.93 -6.97 7.23
C ALA A 189 15.69 -6.46 6.48
N LEU A 190 15.80 -5.36 5.72
CA LEU A 190 14.70 -4.84 4.89
C LEU A 190 14.28 -5.84 3.80
N ALA A 191 15.24 -6.50 3.16
CA ALA A 191 14.94 -7.54 2.17
C ALA A 191 14.23 -8.74 2.81
N GLY A 192 14.68 -9.18 3.99
CA GLY A 192 14.04 -10.24 4.77
C GLY A 192 12.62 -9.85 5.21
N ALA A 193 12.43 -8.65 5.73
CA ALA A 193 11.12 -8.12 6.12
C ALA A 193 10.16 -8.06 4.91
N ALA A 194 10.63 -7.57 3.76
CA ALA A 194 9.84 -7.56 2.54
C ALA A 194 9.45 -8.98 2.09
N ALA A 195 10.37 -9.94 2.18
CA ALA A 195 10.08 -11.35 1.86
C ALA A 195 9.08 -11.97 2.85
N ALA A 196 9.18 -11.68 4.16
CA ALA A 196 8.23 -12.13 5.16
C ALA A 196 6.83 -11.59 4.91
N VAL A 197 6.71 -10.28 4.64
CA VAL A 197 5.43 -9.63 4.31
C VAL A 197 4.85 -10.22 3.02
N ALA A 198 5.65 -10.38 1.96
CA ALA A 198 5.21 -10.98 0.71
C ALA A 198 4.74 -12.43 0.91
N GLY A 199 5.50 -13.24 1.67
CA GLY A 199 5.12 -14.60 2.04
C GLY A 199 3.80 -14.63 2.80
N MET A 200 3.58 -13.70 3.73
CA MET A 200 2.34 -13.60 4.48
C MET A 200 1.15 -13.20 3.60
N VAL A 201 1.36 -12.28 2.65
CA VAL A 201 0.36 -11.93 1.62
C VAL A 201 0.01 -13.15 0.76
N CYS A 202 1.00 -13.96 0.36
CA CYS A 202 0.76 -15.20 -0.38
C CYS A 202 -0.06 -16.20 0.45
N VAL A 203 0.28 -16.41 1.72
CA VAL A 203 -0.49 -17.29 2.63
C VAL A 203 -1.92 -16.79 2.78
N GLY A 204 -2.10 -15.48 3.02
CA GLY A 204 -3.43 -14.86 3.10
C GLY A 204 -4.25 -15.03 1.82
N ALA A 205 -3.62 -14.87 0.65
CA ALA A 205 -4.27 -15.04 -0.65
C ALA A 205 -4.69 -16.50 -0.91
N VAL A 206 -3.83 -17.47 -0.56
CA VAL A 206 -4.17 -18.89 -0.67
C VAL A 206 -5.35 -19.25 0.24
N LEU A 207 -5.31 -18.82 1.51
CA LEU A 207 -6.38 -19.10 2.47
C LEU A 207 -7.70 -18.44 2.06
N MET A 208 -7.65 -17.18 1.62
CA MET A 208 -8.80 -16.48 1.07
C MET A 208 -9.38 -17.23 -0.14
N GLY A 209 -8.53 -17.65 -1.09
CA GLY A 209 -8.93 -18.42 -2.26
C GLY A 209 -9.60 -19.74 -1.91
N VAL A 210 -9.00 -20.51 -1.00
CA VAL A 210 -9.59 -21.77 -0.49
C VAL A 210 -10.95 -21.51 0.16
N SER A 211 -11.07 -20.47 0.99
CA SER A 211 -12.33 -20.13 1.66
C SER A 211 -13.41 -19.72 0.66
N LEU A 212 -13.05 -18.92 -0.36
CA LEU A 212 -13.98 -18.50 -1.41
C LEU A 212 -14.47 -19.68 -2.24
N VAL A 213 -13.60 -20.60 -2.63
CA VAL A 213 -13.98 -21.80 -3.38
C VAL A 213 -14.87 -22.72 -2.54
N ALA A 214 -14.52 -22.93 -1.26
CA ALA A 214 -15.29 -23.78 -0.36
C ALA A 214 -16.71 -23.25 -0.09
N HIS A 215 -16.91 -21.94 -0.18
CA HIS A 215 -18.18 -21.26 0.15
C HIS A 215 -18.80 -20.54 -1.06
N ALA A 216 -18.41 -20.91 -2.28
CA ALA A 216 -18.85 -20.23 -3.51
C ALA A 216 -20.38 -20.21 -3.65
N GLY A 217 -21.07 -21.26 -3.18
CA GLY A 217 -22.54 -21.32 -3.17
C GLY A 217 -23.17 -20.18 -2.37
N ARG A 218 -22.77 -19.99 -1.11
CA ARG A 218 -23.30 -18.92 -0.25
C ARG A 218 -23.00 -17.53 -0.80
N THR A 219 -21.81 -17.33 -1.36
CA THR A 219 -21.45 -16.08 -2.05
C THR A 219 -22.33 -15.83 -3.28
N GLY A 220 -22.64 -16.88 -4.05
CA GLY A 220 -23.57 -16.83 -5.17
C GLY A 220 -24.99 -16.48 -4.72
N ASP A 221 -25.50 -17.14 -3.67
CA ASP A 221 -26.83 -16.91 -3.14
C ASP A 221 -27.00 -15.44 -2.70
N LEU A 222 -26.02 -14.90 -1.97
CA LEU A 222 -26.00 -13.48 -1.59
C LEU A 222 -25.96 -12.55 -2.81
N ALA A 223 -25.17 -12.87 -3.84
CA ALA A 223 -25.14 -12.08 -5.06
C ALA A 223 -26.48 -12.10 -5.81
N THR A 224 -27.16 -13.25 -5.86
CA THR A 224 -28.49 -13.37 -6.48
C THR A 224 -29.58 -12.65 -5.67
N ALA A 225 -29.48 -12.66 -4.34
CA ALA A 225 -30.43 -11.98 -3.46
C ALA A 225 -30.40 -10.45 -3.59
N LEU A 226 -29.29 -9.87 -4.08
CA LEU A 226 -29.20 -8.44 -4.37
C LEU A 226 -30.04 -8.01 -5.59
N ASP A 227 -30.36 -8.94 -6.50
CA ASP A 227 -31.14 -8.72 -7.73
C ASP A 227 -30.76 -7.44 -8.50
N ALA A 228 -29.45 -7.16 -8.61
CA ALA A 228 -28.92 -5.85 -9.00
C ALA A 228 -28.99 -5.54 -10.52
N GLY A 229 -29.69 -6.36 -11.32
CA GLY A 229 -29.64 -6.31 -12.78
C GLY A 229 -28.22 -6.48 -13.36
N PRO A 230 -28.03 -6.38 -14.70
CA PRO A 230 -26.72 -6.64 -15.31
C PRO A 230 -25.63 -5.61 -14.95
N LEU A 231 -25.97 -4.32 -14.95
CA LEU A 231 -25.04 -3.24 -14.62
C LEU A 231 -24.66 -3.29 -13.13
N GLY A 232 -25.65 -3.41 -12.24
CA GLY A 232 -25.41 -3.52 -10.81
C GLY A 232 -24.65 -4.79 -10.45
N ALA A 233 -24.95 -5.94 -11.07
CA ALA A 233 -24.16 -7.16 -10.88
C ALA A 233 -22.68 -6.96 -11.26
N THR A 234 -22.40 -6.25 -12.34
CA THR A 234 -21.01 -5.91 -12.74
C THR A 234 -20.33 -5.04 -11.68
N LEU A 235 -21.03 -4.03 -11.14
CA LEU A 235 -20.50 -3.17 -10.08
C LEU A 235 -20.30 -3.91 -8.75
N VAL A 236 -21.18 -4.87 -8.42
CA VAL A 236 -21.03 -5.75 -7.26
C VAL A 236 -19.77 -6.60 -7.40
N VAL A 237 -19.51 -7.17 -8.57
CA VAL A 237 -18.28 -7.93 -8.84
C VAL A 237 -17.04 -7.03 -8.70
N VAL A 238 -17.06 -5.83 -9.26
CA VAL A 238 -15.96 -4.86 -9.11
C VAL A 238 -15.76 -4.47 -7.65
N GLY A 239 -16.83 -4.19 -6.91
CA GLY A 239 -16.78 -3.87 -5.48
C GLY A 239 -16.19 -5.02 -4.66
N CYS A 240 -16.58 -6.26 -4.94
CA CYS A 240 -16.00 -7.44 -4.31
C CYS A 240 -14.50 -7.57 -4.63
N ALA A 241 -14.10 -7.32 -5.88
CA ALA A 241 -12.69 -7.33 -6.28
C ALA A 241 -11.86 -6.25 -5.55
N LEU A 242 -12.42 -5.05 -5.35
CA LEU A 242 -11.77 -3.97 -4.59
C LEU A 242 -11.62 -4.31 -3.09
N ILE A 243 -12.42 -5.22 -2.56
CA ILE A 243 -12.32 -5.69 -1.17
C ILE A 243 -11.32 -6.84 -1.01
N VAL A 244 -10.94 -7.55 -2.08
CA VAL A 244 -10.00 -8.70 -2.03
C VAL A 244 -8.73 -8.43 -1.21
N PRO A 245 -8.03 -7.28 -1.32
CA PRO A 245 -6.85 -7.02 -0.50
C PRO A 245 -7.15 -7.00 1.01
N ASN A 246 -8.35 -6.59 1.44
CA ASN A 246 -8.79 -6.69 2.83
C ASN A 246 -8.88 -8.15 3.26
N LEU A 247 -9.51 -8.98 2.42
CA LEU A 247 -9.70 -10.41 2.72
C LEU A 247 -8.36 -11.14 2.82
N ILE A 248 -7.38 -10.77 2.00
CA ILE A 248 -6.01 -11.30 2.09
C ILE A 248 -5.38 -10.92 3.43
N VAL A 249 -5.47 -9.65 3.84
CA VAL A 249 -4.94 -9.19 5.14
C VAL A 249 -5.65 -9.87 6.31
N TRP A 250 -6.97 -10.03 6.25
CA TRP A 250 -7.76 -10.74 7.25
C TRP A 250 -7.38 -12.22 7.32
N SER A 251 -7.20 -12.87 6.18
CA SER A 251 -6.78 -14.27 6.10
C SER A 251 -5.35 -14.45 6.60
N ALA A 252 -4.47 -13.47 6.37
CA ALA A 252 -3.14 -13.44 6.96
C ALA A 252 -3.20 -13.28 8.49
N ALA A 253 -4.05 -12.38 9.01
CA ALA A 253 -4.26 -12.22 10.45
C ALA A 253 -4.84 -13.49 11.10
N PHE A 254 -5.73 -14.20 10.39
CA PHE A 254 -6.19 -15.53 10.77
C PHE A 254 -5.02 -16.51 10.87
N ALA A 255 -4.12 -16.55 9.88
CA ALA A 255 -2.98 -17.46 9.93
C ALA A 255 -1.95 -17.14 11.01
N LEU A 256 -1.79 -15.87 11.35
CA LEU A 256 -0.94 -15.44 12.47
C LEU A 256 -1.52 -15.85 13.84
N GLY A 257 -2.80 -16.23 13.91
CA GLY A 257 -3.48 -16.60 15.16
C GLY A 257 -4.53 -15.61 15.68
N PRO A 258 -4.33 -14.27 15.68
CA PRO A 258 -5.30 -13.36 16.29
C PRO A 258 -6.64 -13.31 15.55
N GLY A 259 -6.68 -13.68 14.27
CA GLY A 259 -7.92 -13.64 13.51
C GLY A 259 -8.33 -12.24 13.09
N PHE A 260 -9.62 -12.09 12.81
CA PHE A 260 -10.24 -10.82 12.45
C PHE A 260 -11.71 -10.79 12.86
N ALA A 261 -12.29 -9.58 12.86
CA ALA A 261 -13.68 -9.32 13.18
C ALA A 261 -14.31 -8.47 12.07
N VAL A 262 -15.56 -8.78 11.69
CA VAL A 262 -16.36 -8.01 10.73
C VAL A 262 -17.74 -7.78 11.32
N GLY A 263 -18.09 -6.53 11.58
CA GLY A 263 -19.32 -6.18 12.29
C GLY A 263 -19.23 -6.41 13.80
N THR A 264 -20.38 -6.48 14.46
CA THR A 264 -20.49 -6.66 15.91
C THR A 264 -20.62 -8.14 16.27
N ALA A 265 -20.05 -8.53 17.41
CA ALA A 265 -20.09 -9.91 17.92
C ALA A 265 -19.56 -10.97 16.94
N THR A 266 -18.65 -10.58 16.04
CA THR A 266 -17.99 -11.49 15.09
C THR A 266 -16.53 -11.68 15.49
N SER A 267 -16.07 -12.93 15.55
CA SER A 267 -14.66 -13.28 15.66
C SER A 267 -14.37 -14.50 14.79
N VAL A 268 -13.34 -14.41 13.95
CA VAL A 268 -12.89 -15.48 13.08
C VAL A 268 -11.41 -15.71 13.36
N ALA A 269 -11.09 -16.75 14.13
CA ALA A 269 -9.73 -17.12 14.50
C ALA A 269 -9.54 -18.64 14.42
N PRO A 270 -8.29 -19.15 14.29
CA PRO A 270 -8.04 -20.59 14.27
C PRO A 270 -8.53 -21.31 15.53
N GLY A 271 -8.57 -20.61 16.68
CA GLY A 271 -9.06 -21.12 17.96
C GLY A 271 -10.58 -21.15 18.09
N GLY A 272 -11.33 -20.56 17.16
CA GLY A 272 -12.79 -20.52 17.21
C GLY A 272 -13.40 -19.49 16.26
N VAL A 273 -14.63 -19.78 15.81
CA VAL A 273 -15.39 -18.88 14.95
C VAL A 273 -16.76 -18.60 15.56
N THR A 274 -17.08 -17.34 15.74
CA THR A 274 -18.40 -16.84 16.13
C THR A 274 -18.82 -15.78 15.13
N LEU A 275 -19.89 -16.01 14.36
CA LEU A 275 -20.41 -15.04 13.39
C LEU A 275 -21.63 -14.34 13.99
N GLY A 276 -21.54 -13.02 14.15
CA GLY A 276 -22.65 -12.16 14.57
C GLY A 276 -23.43 -11.63 13.37
N LEU A 277 -23.86 -10.37 13.43
CA LEU A 277 -24.49 -9.70 12.30
C LEU A 277 -23.42 -9.26 11.29
N VAL A 278 -23.32 -10.00 10.18
CA VAL A 278 -22.40 -9.69 9.08
C VAL A 278 -23.17 -8.97 7.96
N PRO A 279 -22.63 -7.88 7.37
CA PRO A 279 -23.25 -7.22 6.23
C PRO A 279 -23.50 -8.19 5.07
N ALA A 280 -24.61 -8.00 4.36
CA ALA A 280 -24.99 -8.82 3.19
C ALA A 280 -24.19 -8.46 1.93
N VAL A 281 -22.85 -8.47 2.04
CA VAL A 281 -21.94 -8.29 0.91
C VAL A 281 -21.54 -9.68 0.40
N PRO A 282 -21.70 -9.99 -0.90
CA PRO A 282 -21.52 -11.35 -1.42
C PRO A 282 -20.18 -12.01 -1.04
N VAL A 283 -19.09 -11.24 -1.08
CA VAL A 283 -17.75 -11.74 -0.75
C VAL A 283 -17.61 -12.18 0.72
N LEU A 284 -18.44 -11.65 1.63
CA LEU A 284 -18.48 -12.07 3.03
C LEU A 284 -19.19 -13.42 3.23
N GLY A 285 -19.89 -13.92 2.20
CA GLY A 285 -20.38 -15.30 2.17
C GLY A 285 -19.25 -16.33 2.29
N ALA A 286 -18.02 -15.94 1.93
CA ALA A 286 -16.82 -16.76 2.02
C ALA A 286 -16.31 -17.01 3.44
N LEU A 287 -16.91 -16.38 4.46
CA LEU A 287 -16.50 -16.57 5.85
C LEU A 287 -16.81 -18.02 6.32
N PRO A 288 -15.84 -18.71 6.94
CA PRO A 288 -16.06 -20.04 7.46
C PRO A 288 -17.06 -19.99 8.62
N SER A 289 -17.96 -20.96 8.71
CA SER A 289 -18.84 -21.12 9.88
C SER A 289 -18.22 -22.02 10.96
N SER A 290 -17.23 -22.82 10.60
CA SER A 290 -16.44 -23.65 11.52
C SER A 290 -15.08 -23.97 10.91
N VAL A 291 -14.08 -24.22 11.74
CA VAL A 291 -12.74 -24.63 11.31
C VAL A 291 -12.43 -25.98 11.96
N PRO A 292 -12.14 -27.04 11.19
CA PRO A 292 -11.74 -28.32 11.76
C PRO A 292 -10.45 -28.16 12.58
N GLY A 293 -10.43 -28.67 13.81
CA GLY A 293 -9.30 -28.49 14.73
C GLY A 293 -7.97 -29.04 14.22
N SER A 294 -7.98 -30.03 13.32
CA SER A 294 -6.79 -30.56 12.66
C SER A 294 -6.19 -29.61 11.63
N LEU A 295 -7.02 -28.78 10.97
CA LEU A 295 -6.57 -27.79 10.01
C LEU A 295 -6.08 -26.51 10.68
N ALA A 296 -6.56 -26.17 11.87
CA ALA A 296 -6.16 -24.96 12.60
C ALA A 296 -4.63 -24.86 12.79
N TRP A 297 -3.97 -25.96 13.12
CA TRP A 297 -2.51 -26.02 13.27
C TRP A 297 -1.76 -25.92 11.93
N LEU A 298 -2.35 -26.43 10.85
CA LEU A 298 -1.75 -26.37 9.52
C LEU A 298 -1.68 -24.93 8.99
N VAL A 299 -2.63 -24.10 9.39
CA VAL A 299 -2.68 -22.67 9.03
C VAL A 299 -1.46 -21.92 9.60
N VAL A 300 -0.99 -22.29 10.80
CA VAL A 300 0.19 -21.70 11.46
C VAL A 300 1.50 -22.05 10.75
N ALA A 301 1.52 -23.09 9.93
CA ALA A 301 2.71 -23.43 9.13
C ALA A 301 3.08 -22.34 8.13
N GLY A 302 2.09 -21.57 7.63
CA GLY A 302 2.31 -20.48 6.67
C GLY A 302 3.25 -19.38 7.20
N PRO A 303 2.95 -18.75 8.35
CA PRO A 303 3.84 -17.78 9.00
C PRO A 303 5.24 -18.32 9.29
N VAL A 304 5.35 -19.58 9.72
CA VAL A 304 6.66 -20.22 9.98
C VAL A 304 7.47 -20.31 8.70
N LEU A 305 6.88 -20.79 7.60
CA LEU A 305 7.54 -20.88 6.30
C LEU A 305 7.95 -19.49 5.78
N ALA A 306 7.09 -18.48 5.91
CA ALA A 306 7.41 -17.10 5.54
C ALA A 306 8.61 -16.56 6.34
N GLY A 307 8.66 -16.84 7.65
CA GLY A 307 9.78 -16.47 8.52
C GLY A 307 11.08 -17.19 8.16
N VAL A 308 11.02 -18.49 7.89
CA VAL A 308 12.18 -19.28 7.45
C VAL A 308 12.74 -18.74 6.13
N LEU A 309 11.88 -18.47 5.13
CA LEU A 309 12.31 -17.91 3.83
C LEU A 309 12.95 -16.53 3.99
N ALA A 310 12.38 -15.68 4.87
CA ALA A 310 12.95 -14.38 5.19
C ALA A 310 14.34 -14.51 5.85
N GLY A 311 14.49 -15.41 6.82
CA GLY A 311 15.76 -15.69 7.49
C GLY A 311 16.82 -16.23 6.53
N LEU A 312 16.44 -17.16 5.64
CA LEU A 312 17.34 -17.67 4.60
C LEU A 312 17.78 -16.55 3.64
N LEU A 313 16.89 -15.65 3.25
CA LEU A 313 17.25 -14.51 2.41
C LEU A 313 18.25 -13.57 3.11
N VAL A 314 18.04 -13.27 4.40
CA VAL A 314 18.97 -12.46 5.19
C VAL A 314 20.33 -13.14 5.31
N HIS A 315 20.34 -14.44 5.64
CA HIS A 315 21.57 -15.23 5.77
C HIS A 315 22.38 -15.23 4.46
N ARG A 316 21.73 -15.45 3.32
CA ARG A 316 22.38 -15.43 2.00
C ARG A 316 22.94 -14.06 1.62
N ARG A 317 22.36 -12.96 2.13
CA ARG A 317 22.80 -11.58 1.84
C ARG A 317 24.01 -11.16 2.69
N LEU A 318 24.15 -11.70 3.90
CA LEU A 318 25.21 -11.32 4.84
C LEU A 318 26.45 -12.22 4.74
N GLY A 319 26.31 -13.45 4.23
CA GLY A 319 27.41 -14.42 4.16
C GLY A 319 27.83 -14.93 5.54
N PRO A 320 28.83 -15.83 5.61
CA PRO A 320 29.39 -16.29 6.87
C PRO A 320 30.05 -15.11 7.60
N VAL A 321 29.65 -14.88 8.85
CA VAL A 321 30.37 -13.96 9.74
C VAL A 321 31.69 -14.65 10.08
N ALA A 322 32.82 -14.08 9.64
CA ALA A 322 34.12 -14.49 10.15
C ALA A 322 34.11 -14.21 11.65
N VAL A 323 34.09 -15.28 12.46
CA VAL A 323 34.33 -15.17 13.89
C VAL A 323 35.76 -14.66 13.99
N VAL A 324 35.92 -13.42 14.44
CA VAL A 324 37.22 -12.97 14.93
C VAL A 324 37.43 -13.81 16.19
N GLU A 325 38.20 -14.89 16.07
CA GLU A 325 38.84 -15.49 17.23
C GLU A 325 39.59 -14.35 17.91
N SER A 326 39.05 -13.86 19.01
CA SER A 326 39.84 -13.09 19.95
C SER A 326 40.92 -14.06 20.41
N ASP A 327 42.16 -13.84 19.95
CA ASP A 327 43.35 -14.40 20.57
C ASP A 327 43.39 -13.93 22.03
N GLU A 328 42.61 -14.59 22.90
CA GLU A 328 42.61 -14.42 24.35
C GLU A 328 43.74 -15.24 25.02
N ASP A 329 44.64 -15.83 24.24
CA ASP A 329 45.82 -16.56 24.72
C ASP A 329 47.15 -15.80 24.46
N SER A 330 47.15 -14.47 24.55
CA SER A 330 48.40 -13.71 24.67
C SER A 330 48.72 -13.46 26.15
N GLU A 331 49.50 -14.37 26.74
CA GLU A 331 50.15 -14.17 28.04
C GLU A 331 50.93 -12.83 28.06
N PRO A 332 50.96 -12.09 29.18
CA PRO A 332 51.71 -10.84 29.28
C PRO A 332 53.20 -11.14 29.46
N GLY A 333 53.94 -11.25 28.36
CA GLY A 333 55.38 -11.50 28.37
C GLY A 333 56.13 -10.89 27.18
N VAL A 334 56.56 -9.64 27.35
CA VAL A 334 57.80 -9.04 26.80
C VAL A 334 58.12 -9.29 25.32
N ASP A 335 57.95 -8.28 24.45
CA ASP A 335 59.04 -7.53 23.79
C ASP A 335 58.47 -6.53 22.76
N SER A 336 59.19 -5.41 22.66
CA SER A 336 58.93 -4.17 21.94
C SER A 336 59.07 -4.25 20.41
N GLY A 337 58.09 -3.70 19.70
CA GLY A 337 58.16 -3.37 18.27
C GLY A 337 57.03 -2.42 17.86
N PRO A 338 57.25 -1.45 16.94
CA PRO A 338 56.25 -0.43 16.65
C PRO A 338 55.13 -1.02 15.77
N VAL A 339 53.94 -1.18 16.35
CA VAL A 339 52.74 -1.58 15.60
C VAL A 339 52.18 -0.33 14.92
N ASP A 340 52.33 -0.30 13.61
CA ASP A 340 51.71 0.67 12.71
C ASP A 340 50.17 0.54 12.80
N SER A 341 49.53 1.49 13.49
CA SER A 341 48.08 1.57 13.62
C SER A 341 47.48 2.18 12.35
N GLY A 342 47.48 1.41 11.27
CA GLY A 342 46.68 1.70 10.08
C GLY A 342 45.19 1.41 10.34
N PRO A 343 44.25 2.21 9.80
CA PRO A 343 42.83 1.92 9.91
C PRO A 343 42.51 0.62 9.14
N VAL A 344 41.89 -0.34 9.83
CA VAL A 344 41.38 -1.58 9.21
C VAL A 344 40.40 -1.20 8.11
N ALA A 345 40.80 -1.42 6.86
CA ALA A 345 39.94 -1.24 5.71
C ALA A 345 38.83 -2.29 5.76
N LEU A 346 37.59 -1.83 5.95
CA LEU A 346 36.40 -2.62 5.60
C LEU A 346 36.43 -2.83 4.08
N GLY A 347 37.02 -3.93 3.65
CA GLY A 347 37.04 -4.32 2.25
C GLY A 347 35.61 -4.46 1.72
N PRO A 348 35.32 -3.98 0.49
CA PRO A 348 34.01 -4.17 -0.10
C PRO A 348 33.75 -5.67 -0.27
N ALA A 349 32.59 -6.13 0.20
CA ALA A 349 32.08 -7.45 -0.12
C ALA A 349 32.01 -7.58 -1.65
N VAL A 350 32.90 -8.40 -2.20
CA VAL A 350 32.91 -8.77 -3.61
C VAL A 350 31.66 -9.58 -3.89
N GLY A 351 30.86 -9.10 -4.83
CA GLY A 351 29.84 -9.90 -5.50
C GLY A 351 28.41 -9.48 -5.20
N VAL A 352 27.94 -8.42 -5.88
CA VAL A 352 26.74 -8.46 -6.74
C VAL A 352 26.90 -7.34 -7.77
N ALA A 353 27.23 -7.72 -9.00
CA ALA A 353 26.89 -6.93 -10.19
C ALA A 353 25.46 -7.29 -10.61
#